data_AF-A0ABD2W248-F1
#
_entry.id   AF-A0ABD2W248-F1
#
_cell.length_a   1.000
_cell.length_b   1.000
_cell.length_c   1.000
_cell.angle_alpha   90.00
_cell.angle_beta   90.00
_cell.angle_gamma   90.00
#
_symmetry.space_group_name_H-M   'P 1'
#
loop_
_entity.id
_entity.type
_entity.pdbx_description
1 polymer ?
#
loop_
_entity_poly.entity_id
_entity_poly.type
_entity_poly.pdbx_seq_one_letter_code
_entity_poly.pdbx_strand_id
1 'polypeptide(L)'
;MKLKLYCQKAKCLAALGSSIKNDVLREIDQIFKISKLSVEDTNFVLNIIRKTKAAVASMKQFKPNNQQFLQEKEQYNKIINDREKVDPFDFVEIKLTENMGRGLFAKTNFKAGDLVLVEKPCLIGPHFSNQYVFCSQCLSVAWTGIPCETCHDYIFCSLKCKTMAWKEYHFIDCSITPYLILCDRHIPELIHMNLKFVISLMKDYKTIDELKYKLNIPKNDQVEIVNDKPELKINLLNKLMSLSHNLPMHRNFIPIMFTVKALICMVKYTSFFSEKLKDMQCEDFSKNEDFLFIGSLLLRLAKISIVNSHTILLKKVVPNFMISYLKWALYVEDFVWDLLVV
;
A
#
# COMPACT_ATOMS: atom_id res chain seq x y z
N MET A 1 -31.56 3.07 -3.98
CA MET A 1 -30.29 2.72 -3.30
C MET A 1 -29.61 3.94 -2.63
N LYS A 2 -29.40 5.06 -3.33
CA LYS A 2 -28.67 6.25 -2.82
C LYS A 2 -29.24 6.84 -1.51
N LEU A 3 -30.55 7.01 -1.38
CA LEU A 3 -31.18 7.60 -0.20
C LEU A 3 -30.89 6.82 1.11
N LYS A 4 -30.89 5.49 1.06
CA LYS A 4 -30.59 4.65 2.24
C LYS A 4 -29.17 4.90 2.77
N LEU A 5 -28.21 5.11 1.86
CA LEU A 5 -26.82 5.43 2.22
C LEU A 5 -26.73 6.79 2.93
N TYR A 6 -27.45 7.79 2.43
CA TYR A 6 -27.51 9.10 3.08
C TYR A 6 -28.17 9.03 4.45
N CYS A 7 -29.24 8.24 4.59
CA CYS A 7 -29.89 8.00 5.88
C CYS A 7 -28.91 7.36 6.88
N GLN A 8 -28.13 6.39 6.43
CA GLN A 8 -27.09 5.77 7.26
C GLN A 8 -25.97 6.76 7.61
N LYS A 9 -25.51 7.57 6.65
CA LYS A 9 -24.52 8.64 6.87
C LYS A 9 -24.99 9.61 7.97
N ALA A 10 -26.25 10.06 7.92
CA ALA A 10 -26.81 10.96 8.93
C ALA A 10 -26.79 10.33 10.34
N LYS A 11 -27.18 9.04 10.44
CA LYS A 11 -27.11 8.28 11.70
C LYS A 11 -25.68 8.16 12.23
N CYS A 12 -24.72 7.80 11.39
CA CYS A 12 -23.31 7.71 11.79
C CYS A 12 -22.78 9.07 12.27
N LEU A 13 -23.08 10.16 11.55
CA LEU A 13 -22.68 11.51 11.97
C LEU A 13 -23.32 11.93 13.30
N ALA A 14 -24.59 11.54 13.53
CA ALA A 14 -25.26 11.76 14.80
C ALA A 14 -24.57 11.01 15.95
N ALA A 15 -24.25 9.72 15.74
CA ALA A 15 -23.47 8.93 16.69
C ALA A 15 -22.07 9.52 16.92
N LEU A 16 -21.44 10.14 15.92
CA LEU A 16 -20.14 10.81 16.10
C LEU A 16 -20.25 12.18 16.78
N GLY A 17 -21.46 12.71 17.00
CA GLY A 17 -21.66 14.06 17.53
C GLY A 17 -21.36 15.18 16.51
N SER A 18 -21.25 14.86 15.23
CA SER A 18 -20.90 15.83 14.18
C SER A 18 -22.10 16.71 13.80
N SER A 19 -21.88 18.02 13.71
CA SER A 19 -22.90 18.99 13.23
C SER A 19 -23.27 18.81 11.76
N ILE A 20 -22.40 18.18 10.96
CA ILE A 20 -22.60 17.89 9.52
C ILE A 20 -23.85 17.01 9.29
N LYS A 21 -24.34 16.31 10.32
CA LYS A 21 -25.57 15.50 10.23
C LYS A 21 -26.77 16.32 9.71
N ASN A 22 -26.86 17.60 10.06
CA ASN A 22 -27.95 18.47 9.65
C ASN A 22 -27.91 18.78 8.16
N ASP A 23 -26.72 18.95 7.59
CA ASP A 23 -26.52 19.17 6.16
C ASP A 23 -26.95 17.94 5.37
N VAL A 24 -26.55 16.75 5.83
CA VAL A 24 -26.94 15.48 5.21
C VAL A 24 -28.46 15.25 5.29
N LEU A 25 -29.12 15.65 6.39
CA LEU A 25 -30.59 15.60 6.48
C LEU A 25 -31.26 16.53 5.45
N ARG A 26 -30.71 17.71 5.20
CA ARG A 26 -31.19 18.62 4.14
C ARG A 26 -31.00 18.01 2.76
N GLU A 27 -29.85 17.39 2.50
CA GLU A 27 -29.60 16.66 1.24
C GLU A 27 -30.59 15.51 1.03
N ILE A 28 -30.94 14.76 2.08
CA ILE A 28 -31.96 13.70 2.01
C ILE A 28 -33.31 14.26 1.53
N ASP A 29 -33.74 15.39 2.11
CA ASP A 29 -35.00 16.04 1.73
C ASP A 29 -34.98 16.55 0.28
N GLN A 30 -33.84 17.10 -0.17
CA GLN A 30 -33.65 17.53 -1.55
C GLN A 30 -33.69 16.36 -2.53
N ILE A 31 -32.96 15.28 -2.25
CA ILE A 31 -32.96 14.06 -3.06
C ILE A 31 -34.39 13.54 -3.20
N PHE A 32 -35.12 13.45 -2.08
CA PHE A 32 -36.50 12.98 -2.09
C PHE A 32 -37.42 13.84 -2.96
N LYS A 33 -37.35 15.18 -2.86
CA LYS A 33 -38.17 16.10 -3.67
C LYS A 33 -37.95 15.96 -5.18
N ILE A 34 -36.72 15.68 -5.59
CA ILE A 34 -36.35 15.56 -7.01
C ILE A 34 -36.64 14.14 -7.54
N SER A 35 -36.88 13.18 -6.64
CA SER A 35 -37.14 11.79 -7.02
C SER A 35 -38.51 11.65 -7.67
N LYS A 36 -38.55 11.17 -8.92
CA LYS A 36 -39.80 10.72 -9.57
C LYS A 36 -40.10 9.28 -9.14
N LEU A 37 -40.81 9.11 -8.02
CA LEU A 37 -41.17 7.81 -7.46
C LEU A 37 -42.65 7.49 -7.71
N SER A 38 -42.99 6.20 -7.73
CA SER A 38 -44.39 5.76 -7.65
C SER A 38 -45.01 6.17 -6.30
N VAL A 39 -46.35 6.15 -6.20
CA VAL A 39 -47.06 6.49 -4.95
C VAL A 39 -46.66 5.54 -3.81
N GLU A 40 -46.53 4.24 -4.10
CA GLU A 40 -46.13 3.22 -3.13
C GLU A 40 -44.69 3.42 -2.65
N ASP A 41 -43.76 3.67 -3.58
CA ASP A 41 -42.36 3.96 -3.25
C ASP A 41 -42.21 5.26 -2.45
N THR A 42 -43.05 6.26 -2.74
CA THR A 42 -43.07 7.54 -2.02
C THR A 42 -43.39 7.34 -0.55
N ASN A 43 -44.44 6.57 -0.23
CA ASN A 43 -44.83 6.26 1.15
C ASN A 43 -43.74 5.47 1.89
N PHE A 44 -43.18 4.46 1.23
CA PHE A 44 -42.08 3.66 1.78
C PHE A 44 -40.86 4.53 2.12
N VAL A 45 -40.45 5.39 1.19
CA VAL A 45 -39.31 6.28 1.35
C VAL A 45 -39.54 7.32 2.46
N LEU A 46 -40.72 7.94 2.52
CA LEU A 46 -41.10 8.87 3.59
C LEU A 46 -40.96 8.24 4.97
N ASN A 47 -41.39 6.99 5.12
CA ASN A 47 -41.27 6.27 6.39
C ASN A 47 -39.79 6.05 6.77
N ILE A 48 -38.91 5.75 5.80
CA ILE A 48 -37.46 5.63 6.04
C ILE A 48 -36.87 6.96 6.50
N ILE A 49 -37.21 8.07 5.83
CA ILE A 49 -36.72 9.41 6.16
C ILE A 49 -37.17 9.79 7.57
N ARG A 50 -38.46 9.59 7.89
CA ARG A 50 -39.04 9.88 9.20
C ARG A 50 -38.35 9.08 10.31
N LYS A 51 -38.19 7.76 10.13
CA LYS A 51 -37.46 6.90 11.08
C LYS A 51 -36.01 7.35 11.26
N THR A 52 -35.37 7.80 10.19
CA THR A 52 -34.00 8.30 10.22
C THR A 52 -33.89 9.60 11.02
N LYS A 53 -34.75 10.59 10.75
CA LYS A 53 -34.79 11.87 11.48
C LYS A 53 -35.05 11.65 12.97
N ALA A 54 -36.00 10.77 13.31
CA ALA A 54 -36.28 10.41 14.70
C ALA A 54 -35.07 9.78 15.39
N ALA A 55 -34.40 8.82 14.73
CA ALA A 55 -33.20 8.19 15.26
C ALA A 55 -32.02 9.18 15.42
N VAL A 56 -31.82 10.07 14.46
CA VAL A 56 -30.76 11.11 14.53
C VAL A 56 -31.00 12.09 15.67
N ALA A 57 -32.26 12.42 15.96
CA ALA A 57 -32.63 13.32 17.05
C ALA A 57 -32.40 12.69 18.44
N SER A 58 -32.62 11.38 18.58
CA SER A 58 -32.47 10.67 19.85
C SER A 58 -31.08 10.06 20.07
N MET A 59 -30.24 9.98 19.03
CA MET A 59 -28.88 9.44 19.13
C MET A 59 -28.00 10.29 20.05
N LYS A 60 -27.41 9.63 21.04
CA LYS A 60 -26.32 10.19 21.86
C LYS A 60 -25.00 9.99 21.13
N GLN A 61 -24.03 10.86 21.42
CA GLN A 61 -22.66 10.67 20.96
C GLN A 61 -22.13 9.33 21.49
N PHE A 62 -21.66 8.49 20.58
CA PHE A 62 -21.01 7.23 20.87
C PHE A 62 -19.75 7.50 21.69
N LYS A 63 -19.70 6.88 22.87
CA LYS A 63 -18.50 6.82 23.69
C LYS A 63 -18.04 5.37 23.72
N PRO A 64 -16.77 5.08 23.40
CA PRO A 64 -16.26 3.73 23.53
C PRO A 64 -16.39 3.27 24.98
N ASN A 65 -17.01 2.12 25.16
CA ASN A 65 -17.39 1.53 26.44
C ASN A 65 -16.35 0.54 26.98
N ASN A 66 -15.40 0.11 26.13
CA ASN A 66 -14.28 -0.73 26.56
C ASN A 66 -13.10 0.15 27.01
N GLN A 67 -13.17 0.68 28.24
CA GLN A 67 -12.10 1.51 28.81
C GLN A 67 -10.78 0.73 28.95
N GLN A 68 -10.86 -0.56 29.28
CA GLN A 68 -9.68 -1.43 29.37
C GLN A 68 -8.91 -1.44 28.05
N PHE A 69 -9.57 -1.69 26.92
CA PHE A 69 -8.93 -1.67 25.60
C PHE A 69 -8.28 -0.33 25.27
N LEU A 70 -8.91 0.79 25.67
CA LEU A 70 -8.35 2.11 25.43
C LEU A 70 -7.07 2.34 26.25
N GLN A 71 -7.08 1.94 27.53
CA GLN A 71 -5.93 2.03 28.41
C GLN A 71 -4.78 1.13 27.92
N GLU A 72 -5.08 -0.12 27.55
CA GLU A 72 -4.11 -1.04 26.95
C GLU A 72 -3.48 -0.43 25.69
N LYS A 73 -4.31 0.09 24.78
CA LYS A 73 -3.83 0.75 23.56
C LYS A 73 -2.91 1.95 23.85
N GLU A 74 -3.26 2.76 24.83
CA GLU A 74 -2.44 3.91 25.24
C GLU A 74 -1.09 3.45 25.81
N GLN A 75 -1.10 2.41 26.65
CA GLN A 75 0.12 1.81 27.19
C GLN A 75 1.02 1.25 26.06
N TYR A 76 0.46 0.50 25.11
CA TYR A 76 1.21 0.00 23.96
C TYR A 76 1.81 1.13 23.11
N ASN A 77 1.03 2.17 22.83
CA ASN A 77 1.52 3.33 22.08
C ASN A 77 2.66 4.03 22.83
N LYS A 78 2.59 4.13 24.16
CA LYS A 78 3.67 4.71 24.97
C LYS A 78 4.95 3.89 24.83
N ILE A 79 4.88 2.56 24.94
CA ILE A 79 6.04 1.66 24.77
C ILE A 79 6.68 1.86 23.39
N ILE A 80 5.88 1.90 22.33
CA ILE A 80 6.36 2.13 20.96
C ILE A 80 7.04 3.50 20.86
N ASN A 81 6.36 4.56 21.31
CA ASN A 81 6.88 5.93 21.24
C ASN A 81 8.17 6.12 22.04
N ASP A 82 8.29 5.46 23.20
CA ASP A 82 9.50 5.53 24.02
C ASP A 82 10.66 4.78 23.35
N ARG A 83 10.38 3.68 22.64
CA ARG A 83 11.39 2.96 21.87
C ARG A 83 11.83 3.71 20.60
N GLU A 84 10.91 4.38 19.90
CA GLU A 84 11.24 5.20 18.71
C GLU A 84 12.19 6.38 19.03
N LYS A 85 12.28 6.83 20.29
CA LYS A 85 13.15 7.94 20.71
C LYS A 85 14.60 7.54 20.91
N VAL A 86 14.90 6.25 21.03
CA VAL A 86 16.25 5.75 21.30
C VAL A 86 16.83 5.18 20.01
N ASP A 87 18.14 5.33 19.81
CA ASP A 87 18.81 4.70 18.67
C ASP A 87 18.72 3.17 18.84
N PRO A 88 18.12 2.42 17.89
CA PRO A 88 18.10 0.98 17.98
C PRO A 88 19.51 0.37 18.09
N PHE A 89 20.53 1.00 17.51
CA PHE A 89 21.90 0.50 17.53
C PHE A 89 22.60 0.61 18.90
N ASP A 90 21.95 1.21 19.89
CA ASP A 90 22.36 1.10 21.29
C ASP A 90 22.19 -0.33 21.82
N PHE A 91 21.19 -1.07 21.32
CA PHE A 91 20.81 -2.40 21.81
C PHE A 91 21.07 -3.52 20.83
N VAL A 92 21.17 -3.20 19.54
CA VAL A 92 21.46 -4.16 18.47
C VAL A 92 22.62 -3.67 17.60
N GLU A 93 23.23 -4.56 16.84
CA GLU A 93 24.28 -4.23 15.88
C GLU A 93 24.15 -5.08 14.62
N ILE A 94 24.59 -4.53 13.48
CA ILE A 94 24.67 -5.28 12.24
C ILE A 94 26.05 -5.93 12.16
N LYS A 95 26.08 -7.26 12.03
CA LYS A 95 27.32 -8.03 11.83
C LYS A 95 27.20 -8.90 10.59
N LEU A 96 28.32 -9.10 9.91
CA LEU A 96 28.45 -10.07 8.85
C LEU A 96 28.89 -11.41 9.45
N THR A 97 28.24 -12.50 9.03
CA THR A 97 28.63 -13.88 9.37
C THR A 97 28.89 -14.65 8.09
N GLU A 98 29.78 -15.64 8.17
CA GLU A 98 30.15 -16.46 7.00
C GLU A 98 28.94 -17.21 6.41
N ASN A 99 28.04 -17.71 7.27
CA ASN A 99 26.96 -18.60 6.85
C ASN A 99 25.63 -17.89 6.54
N MET A 100 25.37 -16.71 7.12
CA MET A 100 24.06 -16.01 6.99
C MET A 100 24.19 -14.61 6.40
N GLY A 101 25.40 -14.16 6.06
CA GLY A 101 25.61 -12.79 5.59
C GLY A 101 25.33 -11.77 6.69
N ARG A 102 24.67 -10.66 6.35
CA ARG A 102 24.37 -9.57 7.31
C ARG A 102 23.20 -9.98 8.20
N GLY A 103 23.41 -9.94 9.51
CA GLY A 103 22.38 -10.18 10.52
C GLY A 103 22.32 -9.05 11.54
N LEU A 104 21.20 -8.98 12.27
CA LEU A 104 20.99 -8.07 13.40
C LEU A 104 21.20 -8.84 14.71
N PHE A 105 22.17 -8.43 15.51
CA PHE A 105 22.60 -9.12 16.73
C PHE A 105 22.34 -8.27 17.96
N ALA A 106 21.96 -8.91 19.08
CA ALA A 106 21.74 -8.22 20.34
C ALA A 106 23.08 -7.84 21.01
N LYS A 107 23.20 -6.58 21.45
CA LYS A 107 24.29 -6.08 22.30
C LYS A 107 23.96 -6.20 23.79
N THR A 108 22.69 -6.41 24.11
CA THR A 108 22.14 -6.48 25.47
C THR A 108 21.16 -7.65 25.58
N ASN A 109 20.87 -8.08 26.80
CA ASN A 109 19.90 -9.14 27.04
C ASN A 109 18.47 -8.60 26.93
N PHE A 110 17.65 -9.24 26.10
CA PHE A 110 16.21 -8.99 26.02
C PHE A 110 15.43 -10.06 26.79
N LYS A 111 14.36 -9.65 27.46
CA LYS A 111 13.37 -10.54 28.06
C LYS A 111 12.24 -10.81 27.08
N ALA A 112 11.50 -11.89 27.31
CA ALA A 112 10.31 -12.21 26.54
C ALA A 112 9.30 -11.04 26.63
N GLY A 113 8.88 -10.52 25.48
CA GLY A 113 7.98 -9.37 25.38
C GLY A 113 8.67 -8.01 25.22
N ASP A 114 10.00 -7.94 25.29
CA ASP A 114 10.73 -6.69 25.04
C ASP A 114 10.61 -6.25 23.57
N LEU A 115 10.45 -4.94 23.37
CA LEU A 115 10.44 -4.34 22.04
C LEU A 115 11.86 -4.09 21.57
N VAL A 116 12.39 -4.97 20.71
CA VAL A 116 13.78 -4.90 20.22
C VAL A 116 13.99 -3.70 19.30
N LEU A 117 13.12 -3.50 18.33
CA LEU A 117 13.28 -2.51 17.26
C LEU A 117 11.91 -1.97 16.84
N VAL A 118 11.85 -0.67 16.53
CA VAL A 118 10.70 -0.06 15.84
C VAL A 118 11.23 0.60 14.58
N GLU A 119 10.73 0.15 13.44
CA GLU A 119 11.06 0.72 12.14
C GLU A 119 9.80 1.13 11.39
N LYS A 120 9.91 2.26 10.68
CA LYS A 120 8.89 2.68 9.73
C LYS A 120 9.20 2.03 8.38
N PRO A 121 8.26 1.29 7.78
CA PRO A 121 8.50 0.63 6.50
C PRO A 121 8.79 1.67 5.43
N CYS A 122 9.81 1.39 4.62
CA CYS A 122 10.19 2.26 3.50
C CYS A 122 9.10 2.33 2.43
N LEU A 123 8.47 1.18 2.17
CA LEU A 123 7.39 1.01 1.20
C LEU A 123 6.32 0.10 1.81
N ILE A 124 5.06 0.41 1.52
CA ILE A 124 3.91 -0.37 1.96
C ILE A 124 2.91 -0.53 0.82
N GLY A 125 2.31 -1.71 0.75
CA GLY A 125 1.26 -2.01 -0.22
C GLY A 125 0.40 -3.16 0.27
N PRO A 126 -0.93 -3.12 0.08
CA PRO A 126 -1.77 -4.25 0.41
C PRO A 126 -1.45 -5.37 -0.58
N HIS A 127 -1.47 -6.62 -0.09
CA HIS A 127 -1.51 -7.75 -1.00
C HIS A 127 -2.80 -7.67 -1.83
N PHE A 128 -2.73 -7.94 -3.15
CA PHE A 128 -3.88 -7.78 -4.06
C PHE A 128 -5.07 -8.64 -3.67
N SER A 129 -4.83 -9.83 -3.10
CA SER A 129 -5.90 -10.67 -2.51
C SER A 129 -6.68 -10.02 -1.38
N ASN A 130 -6.13 -8.97 -0.74
CA ASN A 130 -6.74 -8.22 0.36
C ASN A 130 -6.93 -6.73 0.01
N GLN A 131 -6.88 -6.36 -1.27
CA GLN A 131 -6.92 -4.96 -1.70
C GLN A 131 -8.21 -4.23 -1.29
N TYR A 132 -9.29 -4.96 -0.99
CA TYR A 132 -10.57 -4.41 -0.54
C TYR A 132 -10.75 -4.40 0.99
N VAL A 133 -9.71 -4.76 1.74
CA VAL A 133 -9.74 -4.76 3.22
C VAL A 133 -8.85 -3.66 3.78
N PHE A 134 -7.71 -3.42 3.16
CA PHE A 134 -6.71 -2.48 3.65
C PHE A 134 -6.62 -1.24 2.76
N CYS A 135 -6.36 -0.10 3.38
CA CYS A 135 -6.11 1.13 2.66
C CYS A 135 -4.85 1.00 1.81
N SER A 136 -4.96 1.30 0.52
CA SER A 136 -3.83 1.20 -0.41
C SER A 136 -2.69 2.20 -0.15
N GLN A 137 -2.90 3.22 0.71
CA GLN A 137 -1.91 4.23 1.12
C GLN A 137 -1.23 3.90 2.45
N CYS A 138 -1.97 3.46 3.47
CA CYS A 138 -1.46 3.37 4.85
C CYS A 138 -1.65 2.01 5.50
N LEU A 139 -2.18 1.01 4.77
CA LEU A 139 -2.50 -0.34 5.25
C LEU A 139 -3.46 -0.45 6.44
N SER A 140 -4.03 0.66 6.92
CA SER A 140 -5.09 0.61 7.92
C SER A 140 -6.32 -0.11 7.36
N VAL A 141 -7.03 -0.87 8.20
CA VAL A 141 -8.29 -1.50 7.80
C VAL A 141 -9.26 -0.41 7.32
N ALA A 142 -9.74 -0.56 6.10
CA ALA A 142 -10.64 0.37 5.46
C ALA A 142 -12.10 -0.04 5.71
N TRP A 143 -12.53 0.01 6.99
CA TRP A 143 -13.88 -0.37 7.44
C TRP A 143 -15.00 0.30 6.63
N THR A 144 -14.79 1.55 6.24
CA THR A 144 -15.63 2.31 5.32
C THR A 144 -14.82 2.75 4.11
N GLY A 145 -14.25 1.77 3.40
CA GLY A 145 -13.37 2.00 2.26
C GLY A 145 -13.99 2.93 1.22
N ILE A 146 -13.22 3.96 0.85
CA ILE A 146 -13.56 4.88 -0.22
C ILE A 146 -12.88 4.34 -1.48
N PRO A 147 -13.64 3.82 -2.46
CA PRO A 147 -13.04 3.31 -3.70
C PRO A 147 -12.48 4.48 -4.52
N CYS A 148 -11.53 4.18 -5.40
CA CYS A 148 -11.19 5.09 -6.49
C CYS A 148 -12.41 5.28 -7.42
N GLU A 149 -12.61 6.47 -7.98
CA GLU A 149 -13.70 6.70 -8.94
C GLU A 149 -13.38 6.15 -10.34
N THR A 150 -12.10 5.95 -10.64
CA THR A 150 -11.62 5.65 -12.00
C THR A 150 -11.08 4.23 -12.17
N CYS A 151 -10.69 3.55 -11.09
CA CYS A 151 -10.33 2.12 -11.11
C CYS A 151 -11.05 1.34 -10.02
N HIS A 152 -11.17 0.03 -10.22
CA HIS A 152 -11.84 -0.84 -9.25
C HIS A 152 -10.89 -1.47 -8.23
N ASP A 153 -9.57 -1.26 -8.31
CA ASP A 153 -8.57 -2.03 -7.55
C ASP A 153 -8.11 -1.38 -6.23
N TYR A 154 -8.52 -0.14 -5.95
CA TYR A 154 -8.01 0.63 -4.82
C TYR A 154 -9.12 1.12 -3.91
N ILE A 155 -8.91 0.95 -2.61
CA ILE A 155 -9.73 1.57 -1.58
C ILE A 155 -8.87 2.33 -0.58
N PHE A 156 -9.46 3.36 0.01
CA PHE A 156 -8.79 4.21 0.97
C PHE A 156 -9.61 4.31 2.26
N CYS A 157 -8.94 4.33 3.42
CA CYS A 157 -9.63 4.49 4.70
C CYS A 157 -10.18 5.91 4.92
N SER A 158 -9.71 6.89 4.13
CA SER A 158 -10.10 8.30 4.25
C SER A 158 -9.85 9.07 2.95
N LEU A 159 -10.54 10.20 2.78
CA LEU A 159 -10.28 11.12 1.67
C LEU A 159 -8.85 11.65 1.69
N LYS A 160 -8.28 11.87 2.89
CA LYS A 160 -6.87 12.25 3.04
C LYS A 160 -5.94 11.22 2.41
N CYS A 161 -6.10 9.93 2.75
CA CYS A 161 -5.30 8.86 2.17
C CYS A 161 -5.48 8.75 0.66
N LYS A 162 -6.71 8.92 0.17
CA LYS A 162 -7.00 8.93 -1.26
C LYS A 162 -6.27 10.07 -2.00
N THR A 163 -6.34 11.28 -1.46
CA THR A 163 -5.65 12.45 -2.04
C THR A 163 -4.14 12.30 -1.96
N MET A 164 -3.59 11.75 -0.87
CA MET A 164 -2.16 11.46 -0.76
C MET A 164 -1.72 10.45 -1.81
N ALA A 165 -2.43 9.32 -1.92
CA ALA A 165 -2.14 8.30 -2.93
C ALA A 165 -2.18 8.87 -4.35
N TRP A 166 -3.22 9.64 -4.69
CA TRP A 166 -3.33 10.32 -5.99
C TRP A 166 -2.13 11.21 -6.28
N LYS A 167 -1.71 12.00 -5.30
CA LYS A 167 -0.56 12.89 -5.42
C LYS A 167 0.77 12.15 -5.49
N GLU A 168 0.88 10.94 -4.95
CA GLU A 168 2.17 10.23 -4.83
C GLU A 168 2.41 9.26 -5.97
N TYR A 169 1.45 8.39 -6.27
CA TYR A 169 1.65 7.32 -7.26
C TYR A 169 0.38 6.99 -8.06
N HIS A 170 -0.79 7.21 -7.48
CA HIS A 170 -2.03 6.64 -8.01
C HIS A 170 -2.48 7.31 -9.30
N PHE A 171 -2.07 8.55 -9.61
CA PHE A 171 -2.39 9.20 -10.89
C PHE A 171 -1.88 8.43 -12.13
N ILE A 172 -0.74 7.74 -12.01
CA ILE A 172 -0.21 6.83 -13.05
C ILE A 172 -0.68 5.39 -12.80
N ASP A 173 -0.55 4.93 -11.55
CA ASP A 173 -0.82 3.54 -11.18
C ASP A 173 -2.29 3.13 -11.41
N CYS A 174 -3.22 4.09 -11.29
CA CYS A 174 -4.65 3.89 -11.50
C CYS A 174 -4.99 3.40 -12.92
N SER A 175 -4.33 3.90 -13.96
CA SER A 175 -4.65 3.53 -15.34
C SER A 175 -4.01 2.18 -15.72
N ILE A 176 -2.88 1.81 -15.11
CA ILE A 176 -2.15 0.59 -15.48
C ILE A 176 -2.53 -0.64 -14.66
N THR A 177 -2.93 -0.49 -13.39
CA THR A 177 -3.20 -1.63 -12.50
C THR A 177 -4.17 -2.66 -13.09
N PRO A 178 -5.32 -2.28 -13.69
CA PRO A 178 -6.23 -3.24 -14.31
C PRO A 178 -5.55 -4.05 -15.42
N TYR A 179 -4.72 -3.42 -16.24
CA TYR A 179 -3.99 -4.10 -17.31
C TYR A 179 -2.92 -5.04 -16.76
N LEU A 180 -2.23 -4.68 -15.68
CA LEU A 180 -1.25 -5.57 -15.04
C LEU A 180 -1.92 -6.85 -14.55
N ILE A 181 -3.07 -6.73 -13.87
CA ILE A 181 -3.86 -7.86 -13.36
C ILE A 181 -4.35 -8.74 -14.53
N LEU A 182 -4.86 -8.12 -15.61
CA LEU A 182 -5.34 -8.83 -16.79
C LEU A 182 -4.21 -9.54 -17.55
N CYS A 183 -3.02 -8.94 -17.62
CA CYS A 183 -1.86 -9.54 -18.27
C CYS A 183 -1.35 -10.77 -17.50
N ASP A 184 -1.26 -10.68 -16.18
CA ASP A 184 -0.90 -11.77 -15.28
C ASP A 184 -1.18 -11.35 -13.83
N ARG A 185 -2.01 -12.12 -13.12
CA ARG A 185 -2.40 -11.81 -11.74
C ARG A 185 -1.23 -11.80 -10.74
N HIS A 186 -0.08 -12.37 -11.09
CA HIS A 186 1.12 -12.41 -10.26
C HIS A 186 2.06 -11.23 -10.49
N ILE A 187 1.89 -10.45 -11.57
CA ILE A 187 2.69 -9.24 -11.80
C ILE A 187 2.56 -8.26 -10.63
N PRO A 188 1.34 -7.93 -10.14
CA PRO A 188 1.21 -6.95 -9.08
C PRO A 188 1.82 -7.44 -7.75
N GLU A 189 1.81 -8.75 -7.47
CA GLU A 189 2.40 -9.31 -6.26
C GLU A 189 3.92 -9.01 -6.17
N LEU A 190 4.62 -9.01 -7.31
CA LEU A 190 6.06 -8.84 -7.35
C LEU A 190 6.52 -7.40 -7.67
N ILE A 191 5.80 -6.71 -8.57
CA ILE A 191 6.26 -5.44 -9.14
C ILE A 191 5.58 -4.22 -8.49
N HIS A 192 4.37 -4.37 -7.94
CA HIS A 192 3.52 -3.20 -7.65
C HIS A 192 4.11 -2.19 -6.66
N MET A 193 4.66 -2.65 -5.53
CA MET A 193 5.28 -1.74 -4.56
C MET A 193 6.48 -1.00 -5.15
N ASN A 194 7.28 -1.69 -5.98
CA ASN A 194 8.44 -1.12 -6.65
C ASN A 194 8.01 -0.10 -7.71
N LEU A 195 6.93 -0.40 -8.43
CA LEU A 195 6.34 0.50 -9.42
C LEU A 195 5.81 1.78 -8.77
N LYS A 196 5.08 1.66 -7.65
CA LYS A 196 4.64 2.83 -6.85
C LYS A 196 5.83 3.70 -6.45
N PHE A 197 6.92 3.09 -6.01
CA PHE A 197 8.11 3.82 -5.61
C PHE A 197 8.73 4.59 -6.78
N VAL A 198 8.89 3.93 -7.94
CA VAL A 198 9.44 4.57 -9.15
C VAL A 198 8.56 5.73 -9.63
N ILE A 199 7.23 5.56 -9.64
CA ILE A 199 6.29 6.64 -9.98
C ILE A 199 6.41 7.79 -8.98
N SER A 200 6.46 7.48 -7.68
CA SER A 200 6.62 8.48 -6.63
C SER A 200 7.94 9.21 -6.73
N LEU A 201 9.03 8.52 -7.09
CA LEU A 201 10.33 9.14 -7.33
C LEU A 201 10.27 10.14 -8.49
N MET A 202 9.61 9.78 -9.59
CA MET A 202 9.44 10.66 -10.75
C MET A 202 8.57 11.88 -10.48
N LYS A 203 7.69 11.87 -9.46
CA LYS A 203 6.82 13.02 -9.14
C LYS A 203 7.59 14.32 -8.93
N ASP A 204 8.79 14.23 -8.39
CA ASP A 204 9.62 15.39 -8.03
C ASP A 204 10.45 15.89 -9.24
N TYR A 205 10.34 15.23 -10.39
CA TYR A 205 11.05 15.53 -11.65
C TYR A 205 10.11 15.69 -12.84
N LYS A 206 10.43 16.56 -13.78
CA LYS A 206 9.62 16.77 -15.00
C LYS A 206 9.95 15.76 -16.08
N THR A 207 11.20 15.32 -16.16
CA THR A 207 11.69 14.41 -17.21
C THR A 207 12.54 13.29 -16.62
N ILE A 208 12.67 12.20 -17.36
CA ILE A 208 13.53 11.08 -17.00
C ILE A 208 15.01 11.53 -16.98
N ASP A 209 15.39 12.46 -17.86
CA ASP A 209 16.74 13.03 -17.90
C ASP A 209 17.10 13.81 -16.63
N GLU A 210 16.16 14.58 -16.08
CA GLU A 210 16.36 15.27 -14.79
C GLU A 210 16.60 14.25 -13.66
N LEU A 211 15.84 13.15 -13.63
CA LEU A 211 16.05 12.08 -12.66
C LEU A 211 17.42 11.40 -12.87
N LYS A 212 17.77 11.05 -14.10
CA LYS A 212 19.08 10.44 -14.45
C LYS A 212 20.24 11.30 -13.96
N TYR A 213 20.17 12.60 -14.22
CA TYR A 213 21.18 13.56 -13.78
C TYR A 213 21.30 13.59 -12.25
N LYS A 214 20.18 13.62 -11.53
CA LYS A 214 20.18 13.65 -10.06
C LYS A 214 20.62 12.35 -9.40
N LEU A 215 20.36 11.20 -10.02
CA LEU A 215 20.84 9.92 -9.51
C LEU A 215 22.34 9.69 -9.76
N ASN A 216 22.98 10.51 -10.59
CA ASN A 216 24.40 10.47 -10.93
C ASN A 216 24.92 9.03 -11.12
N ILE A 217 24.21 8.24 -11.94
CA ILE A 217 24.56 6.85 -12.22
C ILE A 217 25.57 6.85 -13.37
N PRO A 218 26.90 6.70 -13.13
CA PRO A 218 27.82 6.44 -14.22
C PRO A 218 27.47 5.10 -14.87
N LYS A 219 27.90 4.89 -16.12
CA LYS A 219 27.61 3.67 -16.90
C LYS A 219 28.15 2.35 -16.28
N ASN A 220 28.91 2.42 -15.20
CA ASN A 220 29.32 1.29 -14.38
C ASN A 220 28.49 1.28 -13.09
N ASP A 221 28.09 0.10 -12.62
CA ASP A 221 27.15 -0.21 -11.52
C ASP A 221 27.41 0.45 -10.13
N GLN A 222 28.29 1.44 -10.02
CA GLN A 222 28.62 2.16 -8.79
C GLN A 222 28.06 3.59 -8.86
N VAL A 223 27.09 3.88 -8.01
CA VAL A 223 26.51 5.23 -7.85
C VAL A 223 27.51 6.10 -7.08
N GLU A 224 28.13 7.10 -7.73
CA GLU A 224 28.92 8.14 -7.06
C GLU A 224 28.03 9.33 -6.70
N ILE A 225 28.08 9.76 -5.44
CA ILE A 225 27.18 10.77 -4.86
C ILE A 225 27.71 12.18 -5.19
N VAL A 226 26.87 13.01 -5.83
CA VAL A 226 27.10 14.47 -5.91
C VAL A 226 26.59 15.12 -4.61
N ASN A 227 27.42 15.96 -4.01
CA ASN A 227 27.25 16.62 -2.70
C ASN A 227 26.16 17.71 -2.63
N ASP A 228 25.03 17.56 -3.32
CA ASP A 228 23.83 18.35 -3.03
C ASP A 228 23.06 17.72 -1.87
N LYS A 229 22.35 18.51 -1.05
CA LYS A 229 21.42 17.97 -0.03
C LYS A 229 20.45 16.98 -0.70
N PRO A 230 20.57 15.67 -0.44
CA PRO A 230 19.83 14.70 -1.21
C PRO A 230 18.35 14.72 -0.80
N GLU A 231 17.45 14.70 -1.78
CA GLU A 231 16.02 14.63 -1.56
C GLU A 231 15.65 13.36 -0.76
N LEU A 232 14.58 13.42 0.05
CA LEU A 232 14.18 12.31 0.92
C LEU A 232 14.00 10.98 0.18
N LYS A 233 13.46 11.00 -1.05
CA LYS A 233 13.26 9.79 -1.85
C LYS A 233 14.53 9.28 -2.51
N ILE A 234 15.43 10.16 -2.95
CA ILE A 234 16.75 9.75 -3.44
C ILE A 234 17.56 9.09 -2.32
N ASN A 235 17.53 9.66 -1.11
CA ASN A 235 18.14 9.03 0.05
C ASN A 235 17.59 7.64 0.32
N LEU A 236 16.26 7.50 0.23
CA LEU A 236 15.62 6.21 0.40
C LEU A 236 16.03 5.22 -0.71
N LEU A 237 16.04 5.67 -1.97
CA LEU A 237 16.52 4.86 -3.08
C LEU A 237 17.97 4.39 -2.84
N ASN A 238 18.87 5.28 -2.45
CA ASN A 238 20.26 4.94 -2.16
C ASN A 238 20.39 3.90 -1.04
N LYS A 239 19.61 4.04 0.03
CA LYS A 239 19.54 3.04 1.11
C LYS A 239 19.07 1.68 0.58
N LEU A 240 18.01 1.64 -0.23
CA LEU A 240 17.53 0.40 -0.85
C LEU A 240 18.59 -0.21 -1.78
N MET A 241 19.28 0.61 -2.57
CA MET A 241 20.32 0.15 -3.49
C MET A 241 21.52 -0.46 -2.75
N SER A 242 21.83 -0.04 -1.53
CA SER A 242 22.84 -0.70 -0.69
C SER A 242 22.52 -2.18 -0.38
N LEU A 243 21.25 -2.60 -0.54
CA LEU A 243 20.82 -3.97 -0.35
C LEU A 243 21.08 -4.86 -1.56
N SER A 244 21.55 -4.32 -2.70
CA SER A 244 21.70 -5.09 -3.95
C SER A 244 22.99 -5.93 -4.05
N HIS A 245 23.94 -5.77 -3.12
CA HIS A 245 25.29 -6.36 -3.19
C HIS A 245 25.33 -7.90 -3.26
N ASN A 246 24.32 -8.60 -2.74
CA ASN A 246 24.26 -10.08 -2.72
C ASN A 246 23.05 -10.65 -3.48
N LEU A 247 22.52 -9.93 -4.47
CA LEU A 247 21.42 -10.45 -5.27
C LEU A 247 21.90 -11.64 -6.12
N PRO A 248 21.14 -12.75 -6.21
CA PRO A 248 21.49 -13.87 -7.06
C PRO A 248 21.77 -13.40 -8.50
N MET A 249 22.95 -13.74 -9.00
CA MET A 249 23.38 -13.44 -10.37
C MET A 249 22.59 -14.24 -11.42
N HIS A 250 21.88 -15.30 -11.00
CA HIS A 250 21.05 -16.07 -11.91
C HIS A 250 19.95 -15.20 -12.55
N ARG A 251 19.79 -15.37 -13.87
CA ARG A 251 18.75 -14.69 -14.65
C ARG A 251 17.38 -15.25 -14.24
N ASN A 252 16.78 -14.70 -13.19
CA ASN A 252 15.40 -14.99 -12.86
C ASN A 252 14.51 -14.41 -13.98
N PHE A 253 14.01 -15.28 -14.84
CA PHE A 253 13.20 -14.91 -16.00
C PHE A 253 11.89 -14.22 -15.60
N ILE A 254 11.29 -14.64 -14.47
CA ILE A 254 10.00 -14.12 -14.01
C ILE A 254 10.05 -12.62 -13.64
N PRO A 255 10.95 -12.13 -12.75
CA PRO A 255 11.06 -10.70 -12.46
C PRO A 255 11.36 -9.85 -13.70
N ILE A 256 12.18 -10.36 -14.63
CA ILE A 256 12.48 -9.67 -15.89
C ILE A 256 11.21 -9.53 -16.72
N MET A 257 10.52 -10.65 -16.96
CA MET A 257 9.28 -10.67 -17.74
C MET A 257 8.21 -9.77 -17.13
N PHE A 258 8.00 -9.82 -15.82
CA PHE A 258 7.01 -8.98 -15.13
C PHE A 258 7.38 -7.50 -15.16
N THR A 259 8.68 -7.17 -15.03
CA THR A 259 9.16 -5.79 -15.19
C THR A 259 8.88 -5.28 -16.60
N VAL A 260 9.23 -6.05 -17.64
CA VAL A 260 9.00 -5.66 -19.04
C VAL A 260 7.50 -5.46 -19.31
N LYS A 261 6.65 -6.40 -18.89
CA LYS A 261 5.19 -6.26 -19.03
C LYS A 261 4.67 -5.00 -18.34
N ALA A 262 5.16 -4.68 -17.13
CA ALA A 262 4.77 -3.48 -16.41
C ALA A 262 5.18 -2.19 -17.15
N LEU A 263 6.40 -2.15 -17.69
CA LEU A 263 6.87 -1.02 -18.50
C LEU A 263 6.07 -0.84 -19.79
N ILE A 264 5.74 -1.94 -20.48
CA ILE A 264 4.90 -1.89 -21.67
C ILE A 264 3.52 -1.30 -21.33
N CYS A 265 2.92 -1.71 -20.21
CA CYS A 265 1.68 -1.10 -19.72
C CYS A 265 1.85 0.40 -19.41
N MET A 266 2.97 0.79 -18.78
CA MET A 266 3.27 2.21 -18.54
C MET A 266 3.40 3.00 -19.84
N VAL A 267 4.13 2.50 -20.83
CA VAL A 267 4.25 3.14 -22.15
C VAL A 267 2.86 3.30 -22.77
N LYS A 268 2.09 2.22 -22.87
CA LYS A 268 0.82 2.23 -23.61
C LYS A 268 -0.32 3.01 -22.95
N TYR A 269 -0.40 3.00 -21.62
CA TYR A 269 -1.60 3.45 -20.90
C TYR A 269 -1.36 4.65 -19.97
N THR A 270 -0.20 5.31 -20.07
CA THR A 270 0.14 6.48 -19.24
C THR A 270 0.89 7.54 -20.04
N SER A 271 1.11 8.69 -19.42
CA SER A 271 2.00 9.76 -19.93
C SER A 271 3.40 9.71 -19.30
N PHE A 272 3.77 8.60 -18.66
CA PHE A 272 5.05 8.48 -17.95
C PHE A 272 6.25 8.53 -18.90
N PHE A 273 6.14 7.87 -20.05
CA PHE A 273 7.12 7.95 -21.13
C PHE A 273 6.66 8.90 -22.23
N SER A 274 7.60 9.34 -23.07
CA SER A 274 7.26 10.18 -24.22
C SER A 274 6.28 9.47 -25.17
N GLU A 275 5.37 10.24 -25.79
CA GLU A 275 4.39 9.70 -26.75
C GLU A 275 5.05 8.94 -27.90
N LYS A 276 6.29 9.30 -28.29
CA LYS A 276 7.06 8.59 -29.32
C LYS A 276 7.28 7.11 -29.02
N LEU A 277 7.33 6.72 -27.74
CA LEU A 277 7.44 5.31 -27.37
C LEU A 277 6.14 4.54 -27.61
N LYS A 278 4.96 5.19 -27.61
CA LYS A 278 3.69 4.48 -27.82
C LYS A 278 3.55 3.91 -29.22
N ASP A 279 4.13 4.60 -30.20
CA ASP A 279 4.12 4.21 -31.60
C ASP A 279 5.20 3.17 -31.95
N MET A 280 6.11 2.89 -31.00
CA MET A 280 7.23 1.98 -31.18
C MET A 280 6.79 0.51 -31.06
N GLN A 281 7.37 -0.36 -31.88
CA GLN A 281 7.17 -1.81 -31.75
C GLN A 281 7.89 -2.35 -30.52
N CYS A 282 7.38 -3.46 -29.96
CA CYS A 282 7.88 -3.97 -28.67
C CYS A 282 9.37 -4.36 -28.72
N GLU A 283 9.85 -4.80 -29.87
CA GLU A 283 11.24 -5.19 -30.11
C GLU A 283 12.20 -4.00 -30.01
N ASP A 284 11.71 -2.80 -30.37
CA ASP A 284 12.51 -1.58 -30.41
C ASP A 284 12.60 -0.89 -29.04
N PHE A 285 11.78 -1.27 -28.05
CA PHE A 285 11.90 -0.74 -26.68
C PHE A 285 13.29 -0.97 -26.07
N SER A 286 13.95 -2.07 -26.46
CA SER A 286 15.31 -2.39 -26.04
C SER A 286 16.36 -1.38 -26.51
N LYS A 287 16.05 -0.53 -27.50
CA LYS A 287 16.93 0.51 -28.04
C LYS A 287 16.71 1.87 -27.37
N ASN A 288 15.66 2.03 -26.57
CA ASN A 288 15.32 3.28 -25.94
C ASN A 288 15.98 3.42 -24.56
N GLU A 289 16.80 4.46 -24.39
CA GLU A 289 17.57 4.67 -23.15
C GLU A 289 16.69 4.93 -21.91
N ASP A 290 15.55 5.62 -22.06
CA ASP A 290 14.62 5.86 -20.96
C ASP A 290 13.93 4.58 -20.50
N PHE A 291 13.49 3.76 -21.47
CA PHE A 291 12.88 2.46 -21.21
C PHE A 291 13.87 1.54 -20.47
N LEU A 292 15.11 1.46 -20.95
CA LEU A 292 16.16 0.66 -20.31
C LEU A 292 16.50 1.18 -18.92
N PHE A 293 16.58 2.49 -18.73
CA PHE A 293 16.90 3.10 -17.44
C PHE A 293 15.82 2.79 -16.39
N ILE A 294 14.55 3.09 -16.70
CA ILE A 294 13.44 2.86 -15.77
C ILE A 294 13.25 1.36 -15.55
N GLY A 295 13.42 0.54 -16.59
CA GLY A 295 13.36 -0.91 -16.46
C GLY A 295 14.46 -1.49 -15.59
N SER A 296 15.69 -0.98 -15.72
CA SER A 296 16.80 -1.39 -14.86
C SER A 296 16.56 -1.02 -13.41
N LEU A 297 16.05 0.19 -13.16
CA LEU A 297 15.69 0.67 -11.83
C LEU A 297 14.58 -0.19 -11.20
N LEU A 298 13.49 -0.41 -11.93
CA LEU A 298 12.34 -1.20 -11.47
C LEU A 298 12.73 -2.66 -11.22
N LEU A 299 13.49 -3.28 -12.12
CA LEU A 299 13.95 -4.66 -11.98
C LEU A 299 14.88 -4.81 -10.77
N ARG A 300 15.79 -3.86 -10.55
CA ARG A 300 16.70 -3.89 -9.40
C ARG A 300 15.94 -3.78 -8.08
N LEU A 301 14.98 -2.87 -7.99
CA LEU A 301 14.08 -2.76 -6.83
C LEU A 301 13.25 -4.03 -6.63
N ALA A 302 12.71 -4.63 -7.69
CA ALA A 302 11.97 -5.89 -7.62
C ALA A 302 12.85 -7.01 -7.05
N LYS A 303 14.09 -7.14 -7.52
CA LYS A 303 15.04 -8.14 -7.00
C LYS A 303 15.39 -7.90 -5.53
N ILE A 304 15.58 -6.64 -5.11
CA ILE A 304 15.80 -6.28 -3.70
C ILE A 304 14.60 -6.72 -2.85
N SER A 305 13.38 -6.40 -3.30
CA SER A 305 12.14 -6.70 -2.59
C SER A 305 11.87 -8.20 -2.43
N ILE A 306 12.28 -9.05 -3.38
CA ILE A 306 12.09 -10.51 -3.28
C ILE A 306 12.75 -11.08 -2.01
N VAL A 307 13.86 -10.52 -1.55
CA VAL A 307 14.61 -11.03 -0.39
C VAL A 307 14.57 -10.12 0.84
N ASN A 308 14.13 -8.86 0.70
CA ASN A 308 14.07 -7.88 1.80
C ASN A 308 12.65 -7.37 2.10
N SER A 309 11.60 -8.00 1.56
CA SER A 309 10.21 -7.64 1.91
C SER A 309 9.63 -8.63 2.91
N HIS A 310 8.84 -8.10 3.84
CA HIS A 310 8.16 -8.91 4.86
C HIS A 310 6.65 -8.85 4.64
N THR A 311 6.01 -10.02 4.67
CA THR A 311 4.55 -10.12 4.61
C THR A 311 3.96 -10.06 6.01
N ILE A 312 3.14 -9.05 6.28
CA ILE A 312 2.44 -8.94 7.56
C ILE A 312 1.12 -9.71 7.47
N LEU A 313 1.05 -10.85 8.16
CA LEU A 313 -0.19 -11.62 8.30
C LEU A 313 -0.95 -11.16 9.54
N LEU A 314 -2.14 -10.59 9.36
CA LEU A 314 -3.07 -10.41 10.46
C LEU A 314 -3.55 -11.78 10.91
N LYS A 315 -3.14 -12.18 12.11
CA LYS A 315 -3.57 -13.41 12.76
C LYS A 315 -5.10 -13.36 12.92
N LYS A 316 -5.84 -13.90 11.93
CA LYS A 316 -7.23 -14.29 12.14
C LYS A 316 -7.20 -15.22 13.34
N VAL A 317 -8.18 -15.10 14.25
CA VAL A 317 -8.52 -16.19 15.18
C VAL A 317 -8.69 -17.41 14.29
N VAL A 318 -7.68 -18.28 14.29
CA VAL A 318 -7.65 -19.47 13.47
C VAL A 318 -8.76 -20.35 14.03
N PRO A 319 -9.89 -20.58 13.32
CA PRO A 319 -10.84 -21.57 13.77
C PRO A 319 -10.08 -22.89 13.86
N ASN A 320 -10.33 -23.71 14.88
CA ASN A 320 -9.63 -24.98 15.14
C ASN A 320 -9.44 -25.88 13.88
N PHE A 321 -10.28 -25.70 12.86
CA PHE A 321 -10.15 -26.32 11.54
C PHE A 321 -8.80 -26.08 10.82
N MET A 322 -8.18 -24.89 10.93
CA MET A 322 -6.88 -24.65 10.29
C MET A 322 -5.71 -25.26 11.08
N ILE A 323 -5.87 -25.52 12.39
CA ILE A 323 -4.86 -26.24 13.20
C ILE A 323 -4.83 -27.71 12.78
N SER A 324 -5.98 -28.31 12.47
CA SER A 324 -6.03 -29.64 11.83
C SER A 324 -5.41 -29.63 10.43
N TYR A 325 -5.55 -28.54 9.66
CA TYR A 325 -4.94 -28.41 8.34
C TYR A 325 -3.42 -28.21 8.40
N LEU A 326 -2.91 -27.45 9.39
CA LEU A 326 -1.48 -27.30 9.66
C LEU A 326 -0.87 -28.60 10.19
N LYS A 327 -1.60 -29.37 11.00
CA LYS A 327 -1.20 -30.73 11.36
C LYS A 327 -1.14 -31.64 10.14
N TRP A 328 -2.09 -31.53 9.21
CA TRP A 328 -2.04 -32.28 7.94
C TRP A 328 -0.87 -31.85 7.05
N ALA A 329 -0.59 -30.55 6.94
CA ALA A 329 0.51 -30.02 6.16
C ALA A 329 1.90 -30.42 6.71
N LEU A 330 2.03 -30.60 8.02
CA LEU A 330 3.23 -31.14 8.67
C LEU A 330 3.39 -32.68 8.50
N TYR A 331 2.33 -33.38 8.08
CA TYR A 331 2.36 -34.83 7.82
C TYR A 331 2.56 -35.17 6.34
N VAL A 332 2.51 -34.18 5.44
CA VAL A 332 2.79 -34.33 4.01
C VAL A 332 4.17 -33.72 3.74
N GLU A 333 5.21 -34.28 4.36
CA GLU A 333 6.59 -34.16 3.88
C GLU A 333 6.67 -34.95 2.57
N ASP A 334 6.42 -34.28 1.43
CA ASP A 334 6.96 -34.61 0.09
C ASP A 334 6.40 -33.75 -1.05
N PHE A 335 5.65 -32.67 -0.78
CA PHE A 335 5.30 -31.69 -1.82
C PHE A 335 5.85 -30.29 -1.50
N VAL A 336 6.93 -29.97 -2.19
CA VAL A 336 7.63 -28.69 -2.24
C VAL A 336 6.64 -27.54 -2.42
N TRP A 337 6.49 -26.72 -1.38
CA TRP A 337 6.08 -25.32 -1.50
C TRP A 337 6.92 -24.47 -0.54
N ASP A 338 7.75 -23.62 -1.14
CA ASP A 338 8.56 -22.60 -0.47
C ASP A 338 7.65 -21.59 0.26
N LEU A 339 7.39 -21.84 1.55
CA LEU A 339 6.90 -20.83 2.49
C LEU A 339 8.08 -20.37 3.35
N LEU A 340 8.82 -19.40 2.83
CA LEU A 340 9.80 -18.65 3.62
C LEU A 340 9.04 -17.74 4.60
N VAL A 341 8.91 -18.23 5.83
CA VAL A 341 8.67 -17.40 7.02
C VAL A 341 10.04 -16.92 7.50
N VAL A 342 10.39 -15.67 7.19
CA VAL A 342 11.41 -14.88 7.91
C VAL A 342 10.97 -13.42 8.01
#